data_AF-A0A6B3DWT6-F1
#
_entry.id   AF-A0A6B3DWT6-F1
#
_cell.length_a   1.000
_cell.length_b   1.000
_cell.length_c   1.000
_cell.angle_alpha   90.00
_cell.angle_beta   90.00
_cell.angle_gamma   90.00
#
_symmetry.space_group_name_H-M   'P 1'
#
loop_
_entity.id
_entity.type
_entity.pdbx_description
1 polymer ?
#
loop_
_entity_poly.entity_id
_entity_poly.type
_entity_poly.pdbx_seq_one_letter_code
_entity_poly.pdbx_strand_id
1 'polypeptide(L)'
;RRAARIRVAAVAAGWAAVAAAAMAAVVWASYLAVDPRLRRPYAGPVPAVHGVRAALVGLMPFPGAYRDGMRIQFGLEGRPWQGFLFGHVYTGARWYYLPAALLVKTPLGMLALWAAGAAVLLSVRRLRRAAPYVLAPPAVLLAAAMHSSRDFGTRYALFLPMFLAVAAATVVTAGRTRRALAAAGVLTACVAVSSVRAYPFYLPYANEAFGGPARTHLLLHDSNVDWGQDLGRLAGRLRSRYPGERVWLVYKGSGVPSFYGVHAADPRAAPPGDVHGLLVVSDSAAAKATGRLAELIASSRTVDEVGHSITLYRR
;
A
#
# COMPACT_ATOMS: atom_id res chain seq x y z
N ARG A 1 -35.42 -32.36 1.37
CA ARG A 1 -34.86 -30.98 1.36
C ARG A 1 -33.91 -30.70 2.56
N ARG A 2 -34.26 -31.04 3.81
CA ARG A 2 -33.40 -30.85 5.00
C ARG A 2 -32.08 -31.65 4.96
N ALA A 3 -32.14 -32.94 4.61
CA ALA A 3 -30.95 -33.80 4.46
C ALA A 3 -29.96 -33.30 3.39
N ALA A 4 -30.46 -32.75 2.27
CA ALA A 4 -29.62 -32.16 1.23
C ALA A 4 -28.92 -30.88 1.71
N ARG A 5 -29.60 -30.02 2.48
CA ARG A 5 -28.98 -28.82 3.10
C ARG A 5 -27.92 -29.20 4.13
N ILE A 6 -28.15 -30.24 4.92
CA ILE A 6 -27.18 -30.76 5.91
C ILE A 6 -25.93 -31.30 5.19
N ARG A 7 -26.10 -32.07 4.11
CA ARG A 7 -24.96 -32.57 3.31
C ARG A 7 -24.15 -31.43 2.70
N VAL A 8 -24.79 -30.42 2.11
CA VAL A 8 -24.09 -29.24 1.55
C VAL A 8 -23.32 -28.48 2.64
N ALA A 9 -23.93 -28.28 3.81
CA ALA A 9 -23.27 -27.61 4.93
C ALA A 9 -22.06 -28.43 5.46
N ALA A 10 -22.20 -29.75 5.56
CA ALA A 10 -21.10 -30.64 5.98
C ALA A 10 -19.94 -30.63 4.97
N VAL A 11 -20.23 -30.67 3.66
CA VAL A 11 -19.21 -30.57 2.61
C VAL A 11 -18.52 -29.20 2.65
N ALA A 12 -19.27 -28.11 2.81
CA ALA A 12 -18.70 -26.77 2.93
C ALA A 12 -17.81 -26.65 4.18
N ALA A 13 -18.23 -27.20 5.32
CA ALA A 13 -17.43 -27.23 6.54
C ALA A 13 -16.16 -28.07 6.37
N GLY A 14 -16.24 -29.22 5.68
CA GLY A 14 -15.08 -30.04 5.34
C GLY A 14 -14.06 -29.28 4.49
N TRP A 15 -14.52 -28.60 3.43
CA TRP A 15 -13.64 -27.76 2.61
C TRP A 15 -13.04 -26.58 3.37
N ALA A 16 -13.81 -25.94 4.26
CA ALA A 16 -13.30 -24.88 5.11
C ALA A 16 -12.21 -25.40 6.07
N ALA A 17 -12.39 -26.58 6.65
CA ALA A 17 -11.39 -27.20 7.52
C ALA A 17 -10.11 -27.57 6.75
N VAL A 18 -10.24 -28.12 5.54
CA VAL A 18 -9.09 -28.41 4.66
C VAL A 18 -8.35 -27.12 4.29
N ALA A 19 -9.07 -26.05 3.92
CA ALA A 19 -8.46 -24.76 3.62
C ALA A 19 -7.74 -24.16 4.84
N ALA A 20 -8.35 -24.23 6.03
CA ALA A 20 -7.72 -23.76 7.27
C ALA A 20 -6.47 -24.57 7.62
N ALA A 21 -6.52 -25.90 7.48
CA ALA A 21 -5.37 -26.77 7.70
C ALA A 21 -4.24 -26.49 6.70
N ALA A 22 -4.59 -26.30 5.42
CA ALA A 22 -3.62 -25.93 4.39
C ALA A 22 -2.99 -24.56 4.67
N MET A 23 -3.77 -23.55 5.07
CA MET A 23 -3.24 -22.25 5.48
C MET A 23 -2.29 -22.37 6.67
N ALA A 24 -2.66 -23.14 7.70
CA ALA A 24 -1.79 -23.38 8.85
C ALA A 24 -0.50 -24.09 8.43
N ALA A 25 -0.60 -25.14 7.61
CA ALA A 25 0.57 -25.86 7.09
C ALA A 25 1.50 -24.94 6.29
N VAL A 26 0.95 -24.05 5.44
CA VAL A 26 1.74 -23.07 4.68
C VAL A 26 2.45 -22.08 5.61
N VAL A 27 1.76 -21.58 6.64
CA VAL A 27 2.37 -20.66 7.63
C VAL A 27 3.51 -21.37 8.37
N TRP A 28 3.28 -22.59 8.86
CA TRP A 28 4.32 -23.36 9.55
C TRP A 28 5.50 -23.68 8.65
N ALA A 29 5.26 -24.17 7.43
CA ALA A 29 6.31 -24.46 6.46
C ALA A 29 7.13 -23.21 6.13
N SER A 30 6.50 -22.05 5.96
CA SER A 30 7.19 -20.79 5.69
C SER A 30 8.13 -20.38 6.84
N TYR A 31 7.67 -20.52 8.09
CA TYR A 31 8.50 -20.19 9.25
C TYR A 31 9.65 -21.18 9.44
N LEU A 32 9.39 -22.48 9.28
CA LEU A 32 10.42 -23.52 9.40
C LEU A 32 11.46 -23.45 8.29
N ALA A 33 11.08 -23.02 7.08
CA ALA A 33 12.01 -22.80 5.99
C ALA A 33 12.98 -21.63 6.25
N VAL A 34 12.50 -20.57 6.91
CA VAL A 34 13.32 -19.39 7.24
C VAL A 34 14.18 -19.63 8.49
N ASP A 35 13.60 -20.18 9.55
CA ASP A 35 14.33 -20.59 10.75
C ASP A 35 13.75 -21.91 11.30
N PRO A 36 14.39 -23.06 11.03
CA PRO A 36 13.95 -24.35 11.54
C PRO A 36 13.87 -24.43 13.07
N ARG A 37 14.60 -23.56 13.77
CA ARG A 37 14.61 -23.50 15.25
C ARG A 37 13.53 -22.57 15.80
N LEU A 38 12.77 -21.88 14.94
CA LEU A 38 11.71 -20.93 15.31
C LEU A 38 12.15 -19.94 16.39
N ARG A 39 13.40 -19.47 16.32
CA ARG A 39 13.93 -18.51 17.28
C ARG A 39 13.16 -17.22 17.14
N ARG A 40 13.00 -16.53 18.26
CA ARG A 40 12.31 -15.25 18.29
C ARG A 40 13.21 -14.21 17.60
N PRO A 41 12.81 -13.64 16.44
CA PRO A 41 13.66 -12.71 15.70
C PRO A 41 13.71 -11.32 16.34
N TYR A 42 12.81 -11.03 17.28
CA TYR A 42 12.65 -9.73 17.92
C TYR A 42 12.90 -9.83 19.43
N ALA A 43 13.89 -9.08 19.91
CA ALA A 43 14.26 -9.02 21.33
C ALA A 43 13.52 -7.91 22.11
N GLY A 44 12.78 -7.03 21.42
CA GLY A 44 12.07 -5.92 22.06
C GLY A 44 10.76 -6.32 22.74
N PRO A 45 10.12 -5.37 23.45
CA PRO A 45 8.86 -5.62 24.12
C PRO A 45 7.74 -5.90 23.10
N VAL A 46 6.97 -6.96 23.33
CA VAL A 46 5.76 -7.27 22.56
C VAL A 46 4.55 -6.70 23.30
N PRO A 47 3.72 -5.86 22.65
CA PRO A 47 2.57 -5.25 23.31
C PRO A 47 1.62 -6.28 23.90
N ALA A 48 1.13 -6.02 25.10
CA ALA A 48 -0.02 -6.75 25.64
C ALA A 48 -1.27 -6.39 24.82
N VAL A 49 -2.07 -7.41 24.51
CA VAL A 49 -3.39 -7.25 23.87
C VAL A 49 -4.44 -7.88 24.79
N HIS A 50 -5.64 -7.32 24.80
CA HIS A 50 -6.72 -7.74 25.70
C HIS A 50 -8.02 -8.07 24.94
N GLY A 51 -8.96 -8.70 25.64
CA GLY A 51 -10.30 -9.02 25.11
C GLY A 51 -10.26 -9.95 23.89
N VAL A 52 -11.13 -9.68 22.92
CA VAL A 52 -11.30 -10.51 21.71
C VAL A 52 -9.99 -10.66 20.92
N ARG A 53 -9.17 -9.61 20.84
CA ARG A 53 -7.88 -9.67 20.13
C ARG A 53 -6.92 -10.65 20.79
N ALA A 54 -6.89 -10.69 22.12
CA ALA A 54 -6.06 -11.63 22.87
C ALA A 54 -6.53 -13.08 22.66
N ALA A 55 -7.84 -13.30 22.74
CA ALA A 55 -8.44 -14.62 22.49
C ALA A 55 -8.13 -15.11 21.07
N LEU A 56 -8.30 -14.26 20.06
CA LEU A 56 -7.99 -14.61 18.67
C LEU A 56 -6.51 -14.98 18.49
N VAL A 57 -5.59 -14.21 19.06
CA VAL A 57 -4.15 -14.53 18.99
C VAL A 57 -3.81 -15.82 19.73
N GLY A 58 -4.45 -16.07 20.88
CA GLY A 58 -4.25 -17.29 21.66
C GLY A 58 -4.69 -18.55 20.92
N LEU A 59 -5.83 -18.47 20.21
CA LEU A 59 -6.42 -19.57 19.46
C LEU A 59 -5.77 -19.84 18.08
N MET A 60 -4.96 -18.91 17.58
CA MET A 60 -4.29 -19.07 16.29
C MET A 60 -3.32 -20.27 16.31
N PRO A 61 -3.46 -21.26 15.42
CA PRO A 61 -2.58 -22.42 15.34
C PRO A 61 -1.27 -22.09 14.60
N PHE A 62 -0.62 -20.98 14.96
CA PHE A 62 0.56 -20.44 14.27
C PHE A 62 1.79 -20.34 15.20
N PRO A 63 3.02 -20.29 14.65
CA PRO A 63 4.24 -20.13 15.44
C PRO A 63 4.19 -18.95 16.41
N GLY A 64 4.94 -19.03 17.52
CA GLY A 64 5.01 -17.96 18.52
C GLY A 64 5.38 -16.60 17.93
N ALA A 65 6.36 -16.57 17.02
CA ALA A 65 6.77 -15.36 16.33
C ALA A 65 5.66 -14.73 15.47
N TYR A 66 4.78 -15.53 14.84
CA TYR A 66 3.62 -15.01 14.12
C TYR A 66 2.63 -14.35 15.07
N ARG A 67 2.32 -15.01 16.19
CA ARG A 67 1.42 -14.48 17.22
C ARG A 67 1.96 -13.19 17.83
N ASP A 68 3.27 -13.10 18.07
CA ASP A 68 3.93 -11.87 18.50
C ASP A 68 3.81 -10.75 17.46
N GLY A 69 3.99 -11.07 16.17
CA GLY A 69 3.75 -10.12 15.07
C GLY A 69 2.31 -9.59 15.06
N MET A 70 1.31 -10.45 15.28
CA MET A 70 -0.09 -10.04 15.40
C MET A 70 -0.33 -9.10 16.59
N ARG A 71 0.30 -9.36 17.74
CA ARG A 71 0.23 -8.47 18.91
C ARG A 71 0.85 -7.11 18.62
N ILE A 72 2.01 -7.08 17.96
CA ILE A 72 2.64 -5.84 17.50
C ILE A 72 1.70 -5.09 16.55
N GLN A 73 1.10 -5.78 15.58
CA GLN A 73 0.18 -5.18 14.62
C GLN A 73 -1.04 -4.55 15.31
N PHE A 74 -1.63 -5.22 16.30
CA PHE A 74 -2.74 -4.69 17.10
C PHE A 74 -2.32 -3.52 18.00
N GLY A 75 -1.12 -3.55 18.57
CA GLY A 75 -0.57 -2.42 19.33
C GLY A 75 -0.42 -1.18 18.46
N LEU A 76 -0.04 -1.36 17.19
CA LEU A 76 0.05 -0.28 16.22
C LEU A 76 -1.33 0.24 15.75
N GLU A 77 -2.36 -0.62 15.66
CA GLU A 77 -3.75 -0.17 15.38
C GLU A 77 -4.31 0.72 16.49
N GLY A 78 -3.84 0.54 17.74
CA GLY A 78 -4.31 1.33 18.88
C GLY A 78 -3.78 2.78 18.93
N ARG A 79 -2.93 3.17 17.98
CA ARG A 79 -2.35 4.52 17.90
C ARG A 79 -3.03 5.32 16.79
N PRO A 80 -3.27 6.63 16.99
CA PRO A 80 -3.65 7.50 15.88
C PRO A 80 -2.48 7.64 14.91
N TRP A 81 -2.78 7.60 13.61
CA TRP A 81 -1.80 7.84 12.54
C TRP A 81 -2.20 9.08 11.77
N GLN A 82 -1.20 9.81 11.26
CA GLN A 82 -1.45 10.88 10.31
C GLN A 82 -1.52 10.31 8.90
N GLY A 83 -2.60 10.61 8.18
CA GLY A 83 -2.76 10.35 6.76
C GLY A 83 -2.74 11.64 5.95
N PHE A 84 -2.74 11.49 4.63
CA PHE A 84 -2.89 12.61 3.69
C PHE A 84 -3.75 12.19 2.50
N LEU A 85 -4.75 13.00 2.18
CA LEU A 85 -5.63 12.75 1.05
C LEU A 85 -6.12 14.06 0.45
N PHE A 86 -5.97 14.21 -0.86
CA PHE A 86 -6.43 15.36 -1.65
C PHE A 86 -6.05 16.71 -1.03
N GLY A 87 -4.76 16.92 -0.74
CA GLY A 87 -4.26 18.17 -0.18
C GLY A 87 -4.39 18.30 1.34
N HIS A 88 -5.03 17.36 2.04
CA HIS A 88 -5.36 17.50 3.46
C HIS A 88 -4.64 16.48 4.33
N VAL A 89 -3.87 16.96 5.31
CA VAL A 89 -3.37 16.15 6.42
C VAL A 89 -4.50 15.91 7.43
N TYR A 90 -4.65 14.68 7.91
CA TYR A 90 -5.63 14.34 8.94
C TYR A 90 -5.06 13.29 9.89
N THR A 91 -5.69 13.13 11.06
CA THR A 91 -5.30 12.15 12.08
C THR A 91 -6.44 11.16 12.32
N GLY A 92 -6.13 9.87 12.36
CA GLY A 92 -7.10 8.79 12.60
C GLY A 92 -7.62 8.16 11.31
N ALA A 93 -8.83 7.59 11.38
CA ALA A 93 -9.46 6.89 10.28
C ALA A 93 -10.30 7.84 9.39
N ARG A 94 -10.25 7.61 8.08
CA ARG A 94 -11.06 8.29 7.07
C ARG A 94 -11.59 7.23 6.12
N TRP A 95 -12.86 6.88 6.30
CA TRP A 95 -13.51 5.74 5.63
C TRP A 95 -13.33 5.67 4.11
N TYR A 96 -13.29 6.81 3.42
CA TYR A 96 -13.15 6.86 1.97
C TYR A 96 -11.69 6.89 1.48
N TYR A 97 -10.70 6.84 2.37
CA TYR A 97 -9.29 6.89 2.00
C TYR A 97 -8.90 5.75 1.06
N LEU A 98 -9.13 4.50 1.46
CA LEU A 98 -8.73 3.34 0.65
C LEU A 98 -9.43 3.32 -0.72
N PRO A 99 -10.77 3.51 -0.82
CA PRO A 99 -11.43 3.64 -2.12
C PRO A 99 -10.87 4.77 -2.98
N ALA A 100 -10.65 5.96 -2.40
CA ALA A 100 -10.11 7.10 -3.14
C ALA A 100 -8.67 6.86 -3.60
N ALA A 101 -7.81 6.34 -2.71
CA ALA A 101 -6.43 6.05 -3.03
C ALA A 101 -6.32 4.95 -4.10
N LEU A 102 -7.15 3.91 -4.04
CA LEU A 102 -7.22 2.88 -5.08
C LEU A 102 -7.69 3.46 -6.41
N LEU A 103 -8.68 4.35 -6.41
CA LEU A 103 -9.17 5.02 -7.61
C LEU A 103 -8.06 5.86 -8.27
N VAL A 104 -7.24 6.55 -7.47
CA VAL A 104 -6.08 7.31 -7.96
C VAL A 104 -4.98 6.40 -8.49
N LYS A 105 -4.67 5.32 -7.76
CA LYS A 105 -3.51 4.45 -7.97
C LYS A 105 -3.71 3.36 -9.03
N THR A 106 -4.94 3.13 -9.47
CA THR A 106 -5.25 2.03 -10.40
C THR A 106 -5.32 2.55 -11.84
N PRO A 107 -4.63 1.92 -12.82
CA PRO A 107 -4.77 2.28 -14.24
C PRO A 107 -6.22 2.31 -14.69
N LEU A 108 -6.60 3.30 -15.51
CA LEU A 108 -7.98 3.48 -15.97
C LEU A 108 -8.52 2.24 -16.70
N GLY A 109 -7.68 1.58 -17.50
CA GLY A 109 -8.03 0.33 -18.17
C GLY A 109 -8.40 -0.79 -17.19
N MET A 110 -7.73 -0.85 -16.04
CA MET A 110 -8.00 -1.86 -15.01
C MET A 110 -9.30 -1.53 -14.25
N LEU A 111 -9.54 -0.25 -13.93
CA LEU A 111 -10.80 0.18 -13.33
C LEU A 111 -12.01 -0.19 -14.22
N ALA A 112 -11.88 0.04 -15.52
CA ALA A 112 -12.92 -0.34 -16.49
C ALA A 112 -13.12 -1.86 -16.55
N LEU A 113 -12.03 -2.65 -16.55
CA LEU A 113 -12.09 -4.11 -16.53
C LEU A 113 -12.72 -4.65 -15.24
N TRP A 114 -12.41 -4.05 -14.08
CA TRP A 114 -13.03 -4.41 -12.80
C TRP A 114 -14.53 -4.15 -12.81
N ALA A 115 -14.95 -2.96 -13.27
CA ALA A 115 -16.36 -2.61 -13.37
C ALA A 115 -17.11 -3.53 -14.34
N ALA A 116 -16.55 -3.77 -15.53
CA ALA A 116 -17.13 -4.67 -16.52
C ALA A 116 -17.19 -6.12 -16.01
N GLY A 117 -16.14 -6.59 -15.35
CA GLY A 117 -16.08 -7.93 -14.76
C GLY A 117 -17.09 -8.15 -13.64
N ALA A 118 -17.25 -7.17 -12.74
CA ALA A 118 -18.27 -7.19 -11.72
C ALA A 118 -19.69 -7.20 -12.34
N ALA A 119 -19.93 -6.35 -13.35
CA ALA A 119 -21.20 -6.33 -14.07
C ALA A 119 -21.51 -7.67 -14.75
N VAL A 120 -20.51 -8.31 -15.37
CA VAL A 120 -20.64 -9.63 -15.99
C VAL A 120 -20.96 -10.70 -14.95
N LEU A 121 -20.27 -10.74 -13.81
CA LEU A 121 -20.55 -11.65 -12.71
C LEU A 121 -22.02 -11.53 -12.24
N LEU A 122 -22.53 -10.31 -12.16
CA LEU A 122 -23.88 -10.03 -11.66
C LEU A 122 -24.99 -10.23 -12.69
N SER A 123 -24.71 -10.04 -13.98
CA SER A 123 -25.70 -10.11 -15.07
C SER A 123 -25.77 -11.48 -15.75
N VAL A 124 -24.63 -12.17 -15.91
CA VAL A 124 -24.56 -13.42 -16.68
C VAL A 124 -25.01 -14.60 -15.83
N ARG A 125 -26.19 -15.17 -16.14
CA ARG A 125 -26.86 -16.22 -15.36
C ARG A 125 -25.97 -17.39 -14.93
N ARG A 126 -25.05 -17.85 -15.79
CA ARG A 126 -24.11 -18.94 -15.46
C ARG A 126 -23.02 -18.55 -14.45
N LEU A 127 -22.65 -17.27 -14.40
CA LEU A 127 -21.57 -16.74 -13.55
C LEU A 127 -22.09 -16.14 -12.23
N ARG A 128 -23.39 -15.81 -12.14
CA ARG A 128 -24.01 -15.26 -10.92
C ARG A 128 -23.78 -16.08 -9.66
N ARG A 129 -23.59 -17.40 -9.79
CA ARG A 129 -23.25 -18.28 -8.67
C ARG A 129 -21.85 -18.01 -8.10
N ALA A 130 -20.92 -17.52 -8.91
CA ALA A 130 -19.56 -17.18 -8.49
C ALA A 130 -19.46 -15.78 -7.86
N ALA A 131 -20.39 -14.86 -8.19
CA ALA A 131 -20.39 -13.48 -7.71
C ALA A 131 -20.19 -13.32 -6.18
N PRO A 132 -20.92 -14.05 -5.29
CA PRO A 132 -20.70 -13.90 -3.85
C PRO A 132 -19.31 -14.36 -3.41
N TYR A 133 -18.67 -15.30 -4.11
CA TYR A 133 -17.33 -15.79 -3.76
C TYR A 133 -16.21 -14.87 -4.25
N VAL A 134 -16.46 -14.09 -5.32
CA VAL A 134 -15.47 -13.18 -5.91
C VAL A 134 -15.62 -11.76 -5.36
N LEU A 135 -16.85 -11.27 -5.18
CA LEU A 135 -17.11 -9.87 -4.82
C LEU A 135 -17.30 -9.67 -3.32
N ALA A 136 -17.89 -10.62 -2.60
CA ALA A 136 -18.17 -10.42 -1.17
C ALA A 136 -16.91 -10.40 -0.29
N PRO A 137 -15.94 -11.34 -0.43
CA PRO A 137 -14.74 -11.31 0.40
C PRO A 137 -13.95 -10.00 0.33
N PRO A 138 -13.57 -9.48 -0.86
CA PRO A 138 -12.82 -8.23 -0.92
C PRO A 138 -13.68 -7.03 -0.51
N ALA A 139 -15.00 -7.05 -0.69
CA ALA A 139 -15.89 -5.98 -0.22
C ALA A 139 -15.95 -5.93 1.31
N VAL A 140 -16.09 -7.07 1.98
CA VAL A 140 -16.09 -7.16 3.44
C VAL A 140 -14.73 -6.77 4.01
N LEU A 141 -13.65 -7.26 3.41
CA LEU A 141 -12.29 -6.90 3.83
C LEU A 141 -11.99 -5.41 3.61
N LEU A 142 -12.45 -4.83 2.50
CA LEU A 142 -12.33 -3.40 2.25
C LEU A 142 -13.14 -2.59 3.28
N ALA A 143 -14.40 -2.96 3.52
CA ALA A 143 -15.24 -2.30 4.51
C ALA A 143 -14.62 -2.35 5.92
N ALA A 144 -14.02 -3.47 6.31
CA ALA A 144 -13.27 -3.57 7.56
C ALA A 144 -12.02 -2.67 7.56
N ALA A 145 -11.26 -2.66 6.47
CA ALA A 145 -10.05 -1.85 6.34
C ALA A 145 -10.33 -0.34 6.33
N MET A 146 -11.49 0.09 5.82
CA MET A 146 -11.95 1.49 5.84
C MET A 146 -12.18 2.05 7.25
N HIS A 147 -12.25 1.19 8.28
CA HIS A 147 -12.37 1.62 9.68
C HIS A 147 -11.03 1.58 10.42
N SER A 148 -9.93 1.20 9.76
CA SER A 148 -8.60 1.23 10.36
C SER A 148 -8.05 2.65 10.35
N SER A 149 -7.27 3.00 11.37
CA SER A 149 -6.51 4.25 11.41
C SER A 149 -5.31 4.24 10.44
N ARG A 150 -5.03 3.12 9.74
CA ARG A 150 -3.88 2.96 8.84
C ARG A 150 -4.14 3.43 7.41
N ASP A 151 -4.64 4.66 7.31
CA ASP A 151 -4.99 5.27 6.03
C ASP A 151 -3.80 6.02 5.41
N PHE A 152 -2.71 5.30 5.11
CA PHE A 152 -1.50 5.90 4.53
C PHE A 152 -0.81 5.04 3.46
N GLY A 153 -1.53 4.06 2.87
CA GLY A 153 -1.05 3.25 1.74
C GLY A 153 -2.07 2.27 1.17
N THR A 154 -2.17 2.15 -0.16
CA THR A 154 -3.07 1.19 -0.84
C THR A 154 -2.71 -0.28 -0.59
N ARG A 155 -1.49 -0.56 -0.10
CA ARG A 155 -1.03 -1.91 0.25
C ARG A 155 -1.95 -2.64 1.23
N TYR A 156 -2.68 -1.91 2.08
CA TYR A 156 -3.62 -2.48 3.04
C TYR A 156 -4.88 -3.03 2.37
N ALA A 157 -5.11 -2.73 1.10
CA ALA A 157 -6.21 -3.25 0.30
C ALA A 157 -5.73 -4.14 -0.87
N LEU A 158 -4.52 -4.74 -0.80
CA LEU A 158 -3.95 -5.55 -1.88
C LEU A 158 -4.85 -6.73 -2.29
N PHE A 159 -5.66 -7.25 -1.37
CA PHE A 159 -6.65 -8.28 -1.67
C PHE A 159 -7.67 -7.83 -2.73
N LEU A 160 -8.07 -6.56 -2.75
CA LEU A 160 -9.13 -6.08 -3.63
C LEU A 160 -8.72 -6.20 -5.11
N PRO A 161 -7.55 -5.68 -5.55
CA PRO A 161 -7.06 -5.91 -6.91
C PRO A 161 -6.98 -7.39 -7.30
N MET A 162 -6.60 -8.29 -6.38
CA MET A 162 -6.48 -9.72 -6.69
C MET A 162 -7.83 -10.36 -7.02
N PHE A 163 -8.85 -10.09 -6.21
CA PHE A 163 -10.20 -10.59 -6.47
C PHE A 163 -10.84 -9.92 -7.68
N LEU A 164 -10.64 -8.61 -7.87
CA LEU A 164 -11.19 -7.90 -9.02
C LEU A 164 -10.47 -8.24 -10.34
N ALA A 165 -9.23 -8.74 -10.30
CA ALA A 165 -8.58 -9.34 -11.47
C ALA A 165 -9.31 -10.63 -11.91
N VAL A 166 -9.77 -11.45 -10.97
CA VAL A 166 -10.63 -12.61 -11.27
C VAL A 166 -11.96 -12.16 -11.87
N ALA A 167 -12.56 -11.10 -11.32
CA ALA A 167 -13.77 -10.51 -11.90
C ALA A 167 -13.51 -10.02 -13.35
N ALA A 168 -12.42 -9.30 -13.59
CA ALA A 168 -12.04 -8.80 -14.92
C ALA A 168 -11.88 -9.93 -15.94
N ALA A 169 -11.30 -11.07 -15.56
CA ALA A 169 -11.16 -12.23 -16.44
C ALA A 169 -12.53 -12.76 -16.95
N THR A 170 -13.62 -12.51 -16.21
CA THR A 170 -14.96 -12.92 -16.64
C THR A 170 -15.45 -12.17 -17.88
N VAL A 171 -14.92 -10.98 -18.17
CA VAL A 171 -15.25 -10.24 -19.40
C VAL A 171 -14.88 -11.07 -20.63
N VAL A 172 -13.72 -11.75 -20.59
CA VAL A 172 -13.23 -12.62 -21.67
C VAL A 172 -13.99 -13.95 -21.70
N THR A 173 -14.21 -14.59 -20.55
CA THR A 173 -14.88 -15.92 -20.51
C THR A 173 -16.39 -15.85 -20.75
N ALA A 174 -17.00 -14.69 -20.47
CA ALA A 174 -18.40 -14.41 -20.77
C ALA A 174 -18.60 -13.88 -22.19
N GLY A 175 -17.69 -13.01 -22.63
CA GLY A 175 -17.72 -12.34 -23.92
C GLY A 175 -17.57 -13.31 -25.08
N ARG A 176 -18.63 -13.48 -25.87
CA ARG A 176 -18.61 -14.32 -27.07
C ARG A 176 -18.47 -13.54 -28.37
N THR A 177 -18.44 -12.21 -28.30
CA THR A 177 -18.34 -11.35 -29.47
C THR A 177 -16.90 -10.88 -29.66
N ARG A 178 -16.46 -10.79 -30.93
CA ARG A 178 -15.16 -10.23 -31.28
C ARG A 178 -14.96 -8.83 -30.72
N ARG A 179 -16.04 -8.03 -30.65
CA ARG A 179 -16.02 -6.68 -30.07
C ARG A 179 -15.72 -6.68 -28.57
N ALA A 180 -16.33 -7.57 -27.78
CA ALA A 180 -16.06 -7.66 -26.34
C ALA A 180 -14.62 -8.11 -26.06
N LEU A 181 -14.12 -9.07 -26.83
CA LEU A 181 -12.73 -9.53 -26.72
C LEU A 181 -11.74 -8.44 -27.15
N ALA A 182 -12.02 -7.71 -28.23
CA ALA A 182 -11.21 -6.58 -28.67
C ALA A 182 -11.19 -5.46 -27.62
N ALA A 183 -12.34 -5.10 -27.05
CA ALA A 183 -12.42 -4.09 -26.00
C ALA A 183 -11.63 -4.51 -24.74
N ALA A 184 -11.76 -5.77 -24.30
CA ALA A 184 -10.97 -6.30 -23.19
C ALA A 184 -9.46 -6.25 -23.51
N GLY A 185 -9.07 -6.66 -24.72
CA GLY A 185 -7.68 -6.61 -25.18
C GLY A 185 -7.11 -5.18 -25.21
N VAL A 186 -7.87 -4.19 -25.68
CA VAL A 186 -7.49 -2.78 -25.66
C VAL A 186 -7.33 -2.28 -24.22
N LEU A 187 -8.27 -2.58 -23.33
CA LEU A 187 -8.16 -2.17 -21.93
C LEU A 187 -6.95 -2.81 -21.24
N THR A 188 -6.68 -4.10 -21.50
CA THR A 188 -5.48 -4.78 -21.00
C THR A 188 -4.20 -4.15 -21.58
N ALA A 189 -4.18 -3.79 -22.86
CA ALA A 189 -3.06 -3.08 -23.46
C ALA A 189 -2.85 -1.71 -22.82
N CYS A 190 -3.92 -0.96 -22.50
CA CYS A 190 -3.82 0.30 -21.75
C CYS A 190 -3.18 0.09 -20.37
N VAL A 191 -3.56 -0.96 -19.64
CA VAL A 191 -2.93 -1.31 -18.36
C VAL A 191 -1.44 -1.58 -18.53
N ALA A 192 -1.07 -2.35 -19.55
CA ALA A 192 0.34 -2.65 -19.85
C ALA A 192 1.12 -1.37 -20.18
N VAL A 193 0.56 -0.48 -20.99
CA VAL A 193 1.17 0.82 -21.32
C VAL A 193 1.35 1.69 -20.07
N SER A 194 0.33 1.82 -19.21
CA SER A 194 0.46 2.58 -17.96
C SER A 194 1.53 1.97 -17.04
N SER A 195 1.66 0.64 -17.01
CA SER A 195 2.67 -0.07 -16.22
C SER A 195 4.09 0.15 -16.76
N VAL A 196 4.26 0.11 -18.09
CA VAL A 196 5.56 0.40 -18.74
C VAL A 196 5.94 1.87 -18.55
N ARG A 197 4.99 2.80 -18.71
CA ARG A 197 5.23 4.24 -18.50
C ARG A 197 5.51 4.59 -17.04
N ALA A 198 5.00 3.81 -16.10
CA ALA A 198 5.30 3.98 -14.68
C ALA A 198 6.73 3.54 -14.34
N TYR A 199 7.42 2.78 -15.20
CA TYR A 199 8.81 2.41 -14.94
C TYR A 199 9.71 3.66 -14.97
N PRO A 200 10.63 3.84 -14.01
CA PRO A 200 10.90 3.00 -12.84
C PRO A 200 10.27 3.50 -11.52
N PHE A 201 9.26 4.37 -11.61
CA PHE A 201 8.59 5.09 -10.51
C PHE A 201 7.20 4.52 -10.18
N TYR A 202 7.13 3.23 -9.86
CA TYR A 202 5.86 2.56 -9.56
C TYR A 202 5.18 3.06 -8.29
N LEU A 203 5.97 3.38 -7.25
CA LEU A 203 5.40 3.79 -5.97
C LEU A 203 4.58 5.09 -6.13
N PRO A 204 5.12 6.20 -6.68
CA PRO A 204 4.36 7.42 -6.89
C PRO A 204 3.37 7.35 -8.06
N TYR A 205 3.08 6.19 -8.66
CA TYR A 205 2.11 6.13 -9.77
C TYR A 205 0.73 6.67 -9.37
N ALA A 206 0.12 7.47 -10.25
CA ALA A 206 -1.31 7.74 -10.30
C ALA A 206 -1.75 7.58 -11.76
N ASN A 207 -3.02 7.25 -11.98
CA ASN A 207 -3.53 7.19 -13.34
C ASN A 207 -3.67 8.59 -13.98
N GLU A 208 -3.91 8.59 -15.27
CA GLU A 208 -3.90 9.77 -16.12
C GLU A 208 -5.01 10.77 -15.76
N ALA A 209 -6.15 10.31 -15.25
CA ALA A 209 -7.25 11.18 -14.78
C ALA A 209 -6.85 12.00 -13.54
N PHE A 210 -5.83 11.56 -12.81
CA PHE A 210 -5.29 12.23 -11.62
C PHE A 210 -3.93 12.90 -11.89
N GLY A 211 -3.55 13.03 -13.16
CA GLY A 211 -2.35 13.78 -13.56
C GLY A 211 -1.04 13.00 -13.53
N GLY A 212 -1.10 11.68 -13.38
CA GLY A 212 0.09 10.83 -13.45
C GLY A 212 1.04 10.95 -12.24
N PRO A 213 2.20 10.26 -12.29
CA PRO A 213 3.16 10.24 -11.19
C PRO A 213 3.60 11.61 -10.68
N ALA A 214 3.71 12.60 -11.57
CA ALA A 214 4.14 13.96 -11.25
C ALA A 214 3.17 14.72 -10.32
N ARG A 215 1.88 14.34 -10.28
CA ARG A 215 0.86 14.99 -9.44
C ARG A 215 0.40 14.15 -8.26
N THR A 216 0.90 12.92 -8.13
CA THR A 216 0.43 12.01 -7.08
C THR A 216 0.66 12.58 -5.70
N HIS A 217 1.78 13.26 -5.47
CA HIS A 217 2.10 13.87 -4.18
C HIS A 217 1.01 14.88 -3.75
N LEU A 218 0.39 15.61 -4.68
CA LEU A 218 -0.71 16.54 -4.38
C LEU A 218 -1.99 15.83 -3.88
N LEU A 219 -2.17 14.55 -4.22
CA LEU A 219 -3.37 13.77 -3.97
C LEU A 219 -3.19 12.77 -2.83
N LEU A 220 -2.01 12.18 -2.74
CA LEU A 220 -1.64 11.11 -1.82
C LEU A 220 -0.19 11.34 -1.38
N HIS A 221 0.08 11.18 -0.09
CA HIS A 221 1.44 11.12 0.42
C HIS A 221 1.63 9.80 1.17
N ASP A 222 2.61 9.79 2.06
CA ASP A 222 3.03 8.66 2.84
C ASP A 222 3.49 7.51 1.97
N SER A 223 3.15 6.29 2.36
CA SER A 223 3.66 5.09 1.76
C SER A 223 3.08 4.86 0.35
N ASN A 224 2.13 5.71 -0.07
CA ASN A 224 1.70 5.79 -1.46
C ASN A 224 2.68 6.53 -2.37
N VAL A 225 3.57 7.39 -1.88
CA VAL A 225 4.48 8.18 -2.73
C VAL A 225 5.93 8.03 -2.29
N ASP A 226 6.16 8.00 -0.98
CA ASP A 226 7.48 7.91 -0.41
C ASP A 226 7.56 6.86 0.69
N TRP A 227 8.53 5.96 0.55
CA TRP A 227 8.96 5.07 1.61
C TRP A 227 10.48 4.90 1.68
N GLY A 228 11.24 5.82 1.08
CA GLY A 228 12.70 5.74 0.96
C GLY A 228 13.20 5.01 -0.28
N GLN A 229 12.33 4.69 -1.25
CA GLN A 229 12.71 4.00 -2.50
C GLN A 229 13.68 4.81 -3.37
N ASP A 230 13.67 6.13 -3.26
CA ASP A 230 14.48 7.02 -4.10
C ASP A 230 15.80 7.46 -3.45
N LEU A 231 16.19 6.89 -2.29
CA LEU A 231 17.48 7.21 -1.64
C LEU A 231 18.67 6.92 -2.56
N GLY A 232 18.64 5.82 -3.33
CA GLY A 232 19.70 5.52 -4.31
C GLY A 232 19.76 6.53 -5.46
N ARG A 233 18.58 6.99 -5.93
CA ARG A 233 18.51 8.03 -6.98
C ARG A 233 18.98 9.37 -6.45
N LEU A 234 18.63 9.69 -5.21
CA LEU A 234 19.09 10.89 -4.52
C LEU A 234 20.62 10.88 -4.43
N ALA A 235 21.23 9.78 -4.02
CA ALA A 235 22.68 9.67 -3.96
C ALA A 235 23.34 9.93 -5.32
N GLY A 236 22.79 9.35 -6.39
CA GLY A 236 23.24 9.62 -7.77
C GLY A 236 23.09 11.09 -8.17
N ARG A 237 21.96 11.72 -7.82
CA ARG A 237 21.72 13.14 -8.09
C ARG A 237 22.67 14.06 -7.34
N LEU A 238 22.91 13.79 -6.05
CA LEU A 238 23.82 14.57 -5.22
C LEU A 238 25.25 14.51 -5.80
N ARG A 239 25.74 13.32 -6.15
CA ARG A 239 27.08 13.15 -6.74
C ARG A 239 27.24 13.86 -8.08
N SER A 240 26.21 13.86 -8.92
CA SER A 240 26.30 14.38 -10.29
C SER A 240 26.07 15.87 -10.39
N ARG A 241 25.15 16.43 -9.60
CA ARG A 241 24.67 17.82 -9.76
C ARG A 241 24.98 18.72 -8.56
N TYR A 242 25.25 18.14 -7.40
CA TYR A 242 25.50 18.86 -6.15
C TYR A 242 26.78 18.38 -5.44
N PRO A 243 27.92 18.25 -6.15
CA PRO A 243 29.15 17.77 -5.54
C PRO A 243 29.66 18.76 -4.48
N GLY A 244 30.04 18.25 -3.31
CA GLY A 244 30.61 19.05 -2.21
C GLY A 244 29.61 19.93 -1.45
N GLU A 245 28.34 19.92 -1.84
CA GLU A 245 27.27 20.67 -1.18
C GLU A 245 26.97 20.12 0.23
N ARG A 246 26.71 21.02 1.19
CA ARG A 246 26.22 20.61 2.51
C ARG A 246 24.77 20.16 2.39
N VAL A 247 24.51 18.91 2.72
CA VAL A 247 23.18 18.29 2.58
C VAL A 247 22.50 18.17 3.94
N TRP A 248 21.25 18.61 3.98
CA TRP A 248 20.31 18.40 5.06
C TRP A 248 19.19 17.49 4.58
N LEU A 249 18.78 16.50 5.38
CA LEU A 249 17.79 15.51 4.95
C LEU A 249 16.70 15.31 5.99
N VAL A 250 15.46 15.48 5.56
CA VAL A 250 14.28 14.93 6.25
C VAL A 250 13.50 14.09 5.26
N TYR A 251 13.36 12.80 5.53
CA TYR A 251 12.64 11.91 4.61
C TYR A 251 11.77 10.92 5.38
N LYS A 252 10.74 10.39 4.72
CA LYS A 252 9.85 9.40 5.28
C LYS A 252 10.28 7.99 4.86
N GLY A 253 10.85 7.24 5.79
CA GLY A 253 11.11 5.82 5.61
C GLY A 253 12.00 5.24 6.69
N SER A 254 12.41 4.00 6.49
CA SER A 254 13.30 3.25 7.40
C SER A 254 14.60 2.81 6.71
N GLY A 255 14.87 3.32 5.51
CA GLY A 255 16.15 3.11 4.84
C GLY A 255 17.29 3.78 5.62
N VAL A 256 18.51 3.34 5.39
CA VAL A 256 19.70 3.98 5.98
C VAL A 256 20.33 4.85 4.90
N PRO A 257 20.19 6.19 4.92
CA PRO A 257 20.69 7.04 3.83
C PRO A 257 22.18 6.84 3.52
N SER A 258 23.00 6.62 4.55
CA SER A 258 24.44 6.39 4.41
C SER A 258 24.77 5.09 3.67
N PHE A 259 23.90 4.07 3.71
CA PHE A 259 24.07 2.85 2.90
C PHE A 259 24.08 3.16 1.39
N TYR A 260 23.34 4.19 0.97
CA TYR A 260 23.30 4.65 -0.43
C TYR A 260 24.38 5.70 -0.74
N GLY A 261 25.20 6.10 0.25
CA GLY A 261 26.16 7.19 0.14
C GLY A 261 25.54 8.58 0.31
N VAL A 262 24.35 8.69 0.91
CA VAL A 262 23.75 9.97 1.30
C VAL A 262 24.19 10.31 2.72
N HIS A 263 25.17 11.20 2.85
CA HIS A 263 25.61 11.76 4.12
C HIS A 263 24.98 13.14 4.30
N ALA A 264 24.06 13.24 5.26
CA ALA A 264 23.30 14.45 5.50
C ALA A 264 23.03 14.63 7.00
N ALA A 265 22.95 15.88 7.45
CA ALA A 265 22.53 16.22 8.80
C ALA A 265 21.00 16.40 8.88
N ASP A 266 20.44 16.26 10.08
CA ASP A 266 19.02 16.59 10.31
C ASP A 266 18.88 18.11 10.49
N PRO A 267 18.17 18.83 9.60
CA PRO A 267 18.03 20.28 9.71
C PRO A 267 17.22 20.70 10.93
N ARG A 268 16.46 19.79 11.54
CA ARG A 268 15.69 20.06 12.76
C ARG A 268 16.59 20.14 13.99
N ALA A 269 17.80 19.58 13.92
CA ALA A 269 18.78 19.59 15.01
C ALA A 269 19.66 20.85 15.03
N ALA A 270 19.54 21.75 14.04
CA ALA A 270 20.30 23.00 13.96
C ALA A 270 19.37 24.23 14.07
N PRO A 271 19.88 25.39 14.53
CA PRO A 271 19.18 26.66 14.38
C PRO A 271 18.85 26.94 12.92
N PRO A 272 17.68 27.54 12.61
CA PRO A 272 17.34 27.89 11.23
C PRO A 272 18.38 28.80 10.57
N GLY A 273 19.09 29.66 11.29
CA GLY A 273 20.17 30.47 10.72
C GLY A 273 21.35 29.67 10.18
N ASP A 274 21.54 28.41 10.62
CA ASP A 274 22.73 27.62 10.28
C ASP A 274 22.48 26.58 9.17
N VAL A 275 21.22 26.43 8.76
CA VAL A 275 20.78 25.48 7.73
C VAL A 275 20.92 26.14 6.35
N HIS A 276 22.14 26.14 5.83
CA HIS A 276 22.49 26.60 4.47
C HIS A 276 22.91 25.43 3.57
N GLY A 277 22.82 25.65 2.26
CA GLY A 277 23.16 24.67 1.23
C GLY A 277 21.91 23.95 0.72
N LEU A 278 21.96 22.62 0.69
CA LEU A 278 20.89 21.79 0.11
C LEU A 278 19.99 21.25 1.21
N LEU A 279 18.74 21.71 1.23
CA LEU A 279 17.69 21.12 2.04
C LEU A 279 16.94 20.09 1.20
N VAL A 280 17.05 18.82 1.57
CA VAL A 280 16.41 17.70 0.89
C VAL A 280 15.26 17.22 1.76
N VAL A 281 14.04 17.31 1.24
CA VAL A 281 12.85 16.92 1.98
C VAL A 281 12.01 15.99 1.12
N SER A 282 11.64 14.84 1.66
CA SER A 282 10.69 13.99 0.95
C SER A 282 9.29 14.59 0.94
N ASP A 283 8.53 14.36 -0.12
CA ASP A 283 7.27 15.07 -0.33
C ASP A 283 6.26 14.77 0.79
N SER A 284 6.31 13.56 1.36
CA SER A 284 5.50 13.20 2.53
C SER A 284 5.90 13.96 3.78
N ALA A 285 7.21 14.20 3.98
CA ALA A 285 7.69 15.00 5.10
C ALA A 285 7.38 16.50 4.88
N ALA A 286 7.46 16.98 3.64
CA ALA A 286 7.13 18.36 3.28
C ALA A 286 5.64 18.66 3.53
N ALA A 287 4.73 17.79 3.11
CA ALA A 287 3.30 18.01 3.29
C ALA A 287 2.82 17.91 4.74
N LYS A 288 3.59 17.22 5.59
CA LYS A 288 3.34 17.12 7.03
C LYS A 288 4.23 18.06 7.84
N ALA A 289 4.99 18.93 7.18
CA ALA A 289 5.92 19.81 7.86
C ALA A 289 5.17 20.81 8.74
N THR A 290 5.61 20.92 9.98
CA THR A 290 5.16 21.94 10.94
C THR A 290 6.37 22.55 11.63
N GLY A 291 6.17 23.71 12.27
CA GLY A 291 7.22 24.40 13.02
C GLY A 291 8.48 24.65 12.18
N ARG A 292 9.65 24.28 12.73
CA ARG A 292 10.96 24.52 12.12
C ARG A 292 11.07 23.99 10.69
N LEU A 293 10.59 22.78 10.39
CA LEU A 293 10.72 22.24 9.03
C LEU A 293 9.88 23.04 8.02
N ALA A 294 8.68 23.49 8.41
CA ALA A 294 7.84 24.31 7.55
C ALA A 294 8.48 25.68 7.28
N GLU A 295 9.07 26.31 8.30
CA GLU A 295 9.83 27.57 8.16
C GLU A 295 11.03 27.42 7.22
N LEU A 296 11.79 26.33 7.36
CA LEU A 296 12.92 26.02 6.50
C LEU A 296 12.48 25.86 5.03
N ILE A 297 11.40 25.12 4.78
CA ILE A 297 10.86 24.92 3.42
C ILE A 297 10.36 26.25 2.85
N ALA A 298 9.56 27.00 3.61
CA ALA A 298 8.95 28.26 3.16
C ALA A 298 9.98 29.36 2.84
N SER A 299 11.11 29.37 3.55
CA SER A 299 12.23 30.30 3.31
C SER A 299 13.22 29.83 2.24
N SER A 300 13.00 28.66 1.63
CA SER A 300 13.89 28.10 0.61
C SER A 300 13.30 28.18 -0.79
N ARG A 301 14.16 28.09 -1.81
CA ARG A 301 13.76 27.99 -3.21
C ARG A 301 13.88 26.55 -3.71
N THR A 302 12.83 25.98 -4.28
CA THR A 302 12.91 24.67 -4.96
C THR A 302 13.88 24.73 -6.14
N VAL A 303 14.78 23.75 -6.23
CA VAL A 303 15.82 23.69 -7.28
C VAL A 303 15.87 22.38 -8.05
N ASP A 304 15.34 21.29 -7.49
CA ASP A 304 15.31 19.99 -8.17
C ASP A 304 14.27 19.04 -7.56
N GLU A 305 13.99 17.96 -8.27
CA GLU A 305 13.12 16.86 -7.85
C GLU A 305 13.78 15.52 -8.17
N VAL A 306 13.66 14.56 -7.25
CA VAL A 306 14.18 13.20 -7.40
C VAL A 306 13.04 12.20 -7.22
N GLY A 307 12.75 11.46 -8.28
CA GLY A 307 11.91 10.26 -8.23
C GLY A 307 10.42 10.49 -7.94
N HIS A 308 9.92 11.73 -8.05
CA HIS A 308 8.54 12.09 -7.68
C HIS A 308 8.20 11.85 -6.20
N SER A 309 9.21 11.81 -5.34
CA SER A 309 9.01 11.64 -3.90
C SER A 309 9.94 12.48 -3.03
N ILE A 310 10.91 13.19 -3.63
CA ILE A 310 11.90 13.99 -2.91
C ILE A 310 12.09 15.32 -3.63
N THR A 311 11.88 16.42 -2.91
CA THR A 311 12.11 17.77 -3.38
C THR A 311 13.40 18.33 -2.78
N LEU A 312 14.22 18.97 -3.62
CA LEU A 312 15.46 19.64 -3.23
C LEU A 312 15.24 21.14 -3.21
N TYR A 313 15.67 21.77 -2.13
CA TYR A 313 15.56 23.19 -1.88
C TYR A 313 16.94 23.80 -1.67
N ARG A 314 17.10 25.05 -2.11
CA ARG A 314 18.27 25.89 -1.89
C ARG A 314 17.99 26.92 -0.82
N ARG A 315 18.94 27.03 0.11
CA ARG A 315 18.93 27.94 1.24
C ARG A 315 20.30 28.51 1.53
#